data_AF-A0A226BVH5-F1
#
_entry.id   AF-A0A226BVH5-F1
#
_cell.length_a   1.000
_cell.length_b   1.000
_cell.length_c   1.000
_cell.angle_alpha   90.00
_cell.angle_beta   90.00
_cell.angle_gamma   90.00
#
_symmetry.space_group_name_H-M   'P 1'
#
loop_
_entity.id
_entity.type
_entity.pdbx_description
1 polymer ?
#
loop_
_entity_poly.entity_id
_entity_poly.type
_entity_poly.pdbx_seq_one_letter_code
_entity_poly.pdbx_strand_id
1 'polypeptide(L)'
;MFISCIIEAIFSELSSIFLSVFYIVSFLILHTKGYFKRLFNYFSYVGRMALTNYLIQCIVCAFVFYGYGLGYLDNMTITTGTIFTFIFFIIQMIVSKIWLSNFHYGPFEKFWRYLTYQGNLY
;
A
#
# COMPACT_ATOMS: atom_id res chain seq x y z
N MET A 1 38.46 10.81 -22.52
CA MET A 1 37.35 11.52 -21.85
C MET A 1 35.99 11.13 -22.43
N PHE A 2 35.74 11.28 -23.74
CA PHE A 2 34.45 10.90 -24.34
C PHE A 2 34.20 9.37 -24.34
N ILE A 3 35.19 8.58 -24.76
CA ILE A 3 35.08 7.10 -24.79
C ILE A 3 34.90 6.51 -23.38
N SER A 4 35.61 7.03 -22.38
CA SER A 4 35.47 6.60 -20.98
C SER A 4 34.08 6.87 -20.42
N CYS A 5 33.48 8.03 -20.75
CA CYS A 5 32.11 8.37 -20.35
C CYS A 5 31.07 7.41 -20.95
N ILE A 6 31.25 7.00 -22.21
CA ILE A 6 30.36 6.04 -22.87
C ILE A 6 30.45 4.67 -22.19
N ILE A 7 31.66 4.21 -21.85
CA ILE A 7 31.87 2.93 -21.17
C ILE A 7 31.21 2.94 -19.79
N GLU A 8 31.37 4.01 -19.01
CA GLU A 8 30.75 4.14 -17.68
C GLU A 8 29.21 4.16 -17.76
N ALA A 9 28.63 4.88 -18.73
CA ALA A 9 27.19 4.94 -18.91
C ALA A 9 26.60 3.56 -19.26
N ILE A 10 27.23 2.83 -20.18
CA ILE A 10 26.82 1.47 -20.55
C ILE A 10 26.89 0.54 -19.32
N PHE A 11 27.96 0.64 -18.53
CA PHE A 11 28.13 -0.20 -17.33
C PHE A 11 27.07 0.10 -16.26
N SER A 12 26.70 1.37 -16.07
CA SER A 12 25.66 1.76 -15.10
C SER A 12 24.28 1.25 -15.50
N GLU A 13 23.90 1.37 -16.77
CA GLU A 13 22.60 0.87 -17.26
C GLU A 13 22.54 -0.65 -17.19
N LEU A 14 23.65 -1.32 -17.52
CA LEU A 14 23.71 -2.77 -17.43
C LEU A 14 23.58 -3.23 -15.97
N SER A 15 24.23 -2.54 -15.03
CA SER A 15 24.15 -2.81 -13.60
C SER A 15 22.74 -2.60 -13.05
N SER A 16 22.03 -1.56 -13.49
CA SER A 16 20.65 -1.28 -13.05
C SER A 16 19.69 -2.38 -13.49
N ILE A 17 19.84 -2.88 -14.73
CA ILE A 17 19.04 -3.99 -15.26
C ILE A 17 19.31 -5.25 -14.45
N PHE A 18 20.58 -5.63 -14.24
CA PHE A 18 20.93 -6.81 -13.44
C PHE A 18 20.39 -6.73 -12.01
N LEU A 19 20.49 -5.56 -11.37
CA LEU A 19 19.98 -5.35 -10.02
C LEU A 19 18.45 -5.46 -9.97
N SER A 20 17.74 -4.92 -10.98
CA SER A 20 16.28 -5.04 -11.06
C SER A 20 15.83 -6.50 -11.19
N VAL A 21 16.49 -7.28 -12.06
CA VAL A 21 16.20 -8.71 -12.24
C VAL A 21 16.54 -9.47 -10.96
N PHE A 22 17.66 -9.16 -10.32
CA PHE A 22 18.04 -9.76 -9.04
C PHE A 22 16.98 -9.53 -7.95
N TYR A 23 16.45 -8.31 -7.83
CA TYR A 23 15.36 -8.01 -6.88
C TYR A 23 14.07 -8.76 -7.22
N ILE A 24 13.65 -8.79 -8.50
CA ILE A 24 12.45 -9.50 -8.94
C ILE A 24 12.57 -11.01 -8.64
N VAL A 25 13.67 -11.63 -9.05
CA VAL A 25 13.93 -13.07 -8.85
C VAL A 25 14.02 -13.40 -7.36
N SER A 26 14.74 -12.59 -6.58
CA SER A 26 14.82 -12.75 -5.13
C SER A 26 13.44 -12.70 -4.48
N PHE A 27 12.60 -11.73 -4.87
CA PHE A 27 11.24 -11.60 -4.37
C PHE A 27 10.35 -12.78 -4.76
N LEU A 28 10.42 -13.25 -6.01
CA LEU A 28 9.69 -14.43 -6.49
C LEU A 28 10.08 -15.71 -5.73
N ILE A 29 11.37 -15.92 -5.47
CA ILE A 29 11.86 -17.06 -4.68
C ILE A 29 11.38 -16.96 -3.24
N LEU A 30 11.42 -15.76 -2.65
CA LEU A 30 10.93 -15.52 -1.28
C LEU A 30 9.42 -15.82 -1.15
N HIS A 31 8.65 -15.43 -2.17
CA HIS A 31 7.20 -15.66 -2.21
C HIS A 31 6.88 -17.15 -2.40
N THR A 32 7.57 -17.85 -3.31
CA THR A 32 7.34 -19.28 -3.60
C THR A 32 7.76 -20.20 -2.47
N LYS A 33 8.85 -19.89 -1.74
CA LYS A 33 9.29 -20.66 -0.56
C LYS A 33 8.40 -20.50 0.68
N GLY A 34 7.43 -19.59 0.65
CA GLY A 34 6.40 -19.49 1.69
C GLY A 34 6.85 -18.89 3.03
N TYR A 35 8.10 -18.44 3.18
CA TYR A 35 8.61 -17.81 4.40
C TYR A 35 7.74 -16.63 4.87
N PHE A 36 7.20 -15.85 3.94
CA PHE A 36 6.35 -14.68 4.23
C PHE A 36 4.86 -14.93 4.04
N LYS A 37 4.42 -16.17 3.80
CA LYS A 37 3.02 -16.49 3.49
C LYS A 37 2.04 -15.95 4.53
N ARG A 38 2.42 -15.99 5.82
CA ARG A 38 1.60 -15.45 6.92
C ARG A 38 1.50 -13.93 6.87
N LEU A 39 2.60 -13.24 6.57
CA LEU A 39 2.63 -11.78 6.43
C LEU A 39 1.84 -11.33 5.18
N PHE A 40 2.07 -11.96 4.03
CA PHE A 40 1.32 -11.71 2.80
C PHE A 40 -0.18 -11.94 2.96
N ASN A 41 -0.59 -12.94 3.75
CA ASN A 41 -2.01 -13.13 4.07
C ASN A 41 -2.58 -11.94 4.84
N TYR A 42 -1.84 -11.36 5.79
CA TYR A 42 -2.29 -10.14 6.49
C TYR A 42 -2.41 -8.94 5.56
N PHE A 43 -1.42 -8.72 4.69
CA PHE A 43 -1.49 -7.68 3.67
C PHE A 43 -2.58 -7.92 2.62
N SER A 44 -2.93 -9.19 2.34
CA SER A 44 -4.02 -9.53 1.41
C SER A 44 -5.37 -9.00 1.89
N TYR A 45 -5.63 -8.98 3.20
CA TYR A 45 -6.86 -8.40 3.74
C TYR A 45 -6.95 -6.90 3.46
N VAL A 46 -5.85 -6.17 3.68
CA VAL A 46 -5.78 -4.72 3.41
C VAL A 46 -5.93 -4.44 1.91
N GLY A 47 -5.26 -5.23 1.06
CA GLY A 47 -5.31 -5.07 -0.40
C GLY A 47 -6.69 -5.35 -1.01
N ARG A 48 -7.46 -6.29 -0.45
CA ARG A 48 -8.86 -6.55 -0.86
C ARG A 48 -9.81 -5.40 -0.53
N MET A 49 -9.41 -4.51 0.36
CA MET A 49 -10.13 -3.31 0.79
C MET A 49 -9.37 -2.03 0.46
N ALA A 50 -8.57 -2.03 -0.60
CA ALA A 50 -7.70 -0.90 -0.92
C ALA A 50 -8.47 0.42 -1.09
N LEU A 51 -9.65 0.41 -1.73
CA LEU A 51 -10.45 1.62 -1.96
C LEU A 51 -11.08 2.10 -0.65
N THR A 52 -11.67 1.19 0.12
CA THR A 52 -12.26 1.53 1.42
C THR A 52 -11.19 2.05 2.39
N ASN A 53 -10.04 1.38 2.49
CA ASN A 53 -8.95 1.78 3.37
C ASN A 53 -8.35 3.12 2.98
N TYR A 54 -8.20 3.38 1.68
CA TYR A 54 -7.76 4.67 1.18
C TYR A 54 -8.73 5.79 1.57
N LEU A 55 -10.03 5.60 1.36
CA LEU A 55 -11.05 6.59 1.72
C LEU A 55 -11.08 6.85 3.23
N ILE A 56 -11.06 5.79 4.05
CA ILE A 56 -11.00 5.91 5.51
C ILE A 56 -9.74 6.68 5.92
N GLN A 57 -8.58 6.36 5.32
CA GLN A 57 -7.33 7.07 5.61
C GLN A 57 -7.43 8.55 5.26
N CYS A 58 -7.94 8.91 4.08
CA CYS A 58 -8.12 10.30 3.68
C CYS A 58 -9.06 11.05 4.63
N ILE A 59 -10.18 10.43 4.99
CA ILE A 59 -11.15 11.00 5.92
C ILE A 59 -10.51 11.22 7.29
N VAL A 60 -9.83 10.20 7.84
CA VAL A 60 -9.17 10.30 9.15
C VAL A 60 -8.05 11.33 9.12
N CYS A 61 -7.20 11.35 8.10
CA CYS A 61 -6.16 12.36 7.94
C CYS A 61 -6.77 13.77 7.82
N ALA A 62 -7.86 13.94 7.08
CA ALA A 62 -8.57 15.21 7.01
C ALA A 62 -9.13 15.61 8.38
N PHE A 63 -9.73 14.70 9.15
CA PHE A 63 -10.24 15.01 10.49
C PHE A 63 -9.14 15.32 11.52
N VAL A 64 -8.02 14.59 11.46
CA VAL A 64 -6.93 14.70 12.44
C VAL A 64 -6.02 15.87 12.14
N PHE A 65 -5.67 16.08 10.86
CA PHE A 65 -4.73 17.13 10.46
C PHE A 65 -5.45 18.40 10.03
N TYR A 66 -6.48 18.34 9.17
CA TYR A 66 -7.20 19.56 8.79
C TYR A 66 -8.05 20.05 9.97
N GLY A 67 -8.04 21.37 10.20
CA GLY A 67 -8.51 22.06 11.41
C GLY A 67 -10.00 21.97 11.77
N TYR A 68 -10.74 20.96 11.32
CA TYR A 68 -12.12 20.69 11.77
C TYR A 68 -12.19 19.81 13.04
N GLY A 69 -11.07 19.19 13.49
CA GLY A 69 -11.04 18.26 14.63
C GLY A 69 -10.13 18.69 15.79
N LEU A 70 -8.83 18.33 15.73
CA LEU A 70 -7.88 18.45 16.86
C LEU A 70 -6.79 19.54 16.70
N GLY A 71 -6.75 20.25 15.57
CA GLY A 71 -5.84 21.40 15.37
C GLY A 71 -4.34 21.09 15.52
N TYR A 72 -3.93 19.83 15.37
CA TYR A 72 -2.55 19.38 15.65
C TYR A 72 -1.54 19.70 14.54
N LEU A 73 -1.97 20.37 13.46
CA LEU A 73 -1.12 20.76 12.33
C LEU A 73 0.08 21.61 12.76
N ASP A 74 -0.10 22.49 13.76
CA ASP A 74 0.93 23.45 14.16
C ASP A 74 2.01 22.86 15.09
N ASN A 75 1.78 21.69 15.71
CA ASN A 75 2.71 21.06 16.68
C ASN A 75 3.18 19.65 16.28
N MET A 76 2.87 19.19 15.07
CA MET A 76 3.24 17.85 14.59
C MET A 76 4.71 17.80 14.15
N THR A 77 5.55 17.14 14.96
CA THR A 77 6.89 16.72 14.53
C THR A 77 6.79 15.50 13.61
N ILE A 78 7.73 15.35 12.67
CA ILE A 78 7.79 14.22 11.71
C ILE A 78 7.71 12.86 12.44
N THR A 79 8.34 12.76 13.60
CA THR A 79 8.32 11.57 14.46
C THR A 79 6.91 11.19 14.90
N THR A 80 6.13 12.15 15.38
CA THR A 80 4.76 11.93 15.88
C THR A 80 3.82 11.52 14.75
N GLY A 81 3.93 12.16 13.57
CA GLY A 81 3.16 11.79 12.39
C GLY A 81 3.50 10.38 11.87
N THR A 82 4.77 9.99 11.95
CA THR A 82 5.22 8.64 11.56
C THR A 82 4.66 7.59 12.50
N ILE A 83 4.74 7.80 13.81
CA ILE A 83 4.19 6.89 14.82
C ILE A 83 2.66 6.76 14.65
N PHE A 84 1.97 7.88 14.47
CA PHE A 84 0.52 7.89 14.20
C PHE A 84 0.17 7.05 12.96
N THR A 85 0.90 7.24 11.85
CA THR A 85 0.68 6.50 10.61
C THR A 85 0.86 5.00 10.81
N PHE A 86 1.91 4.57 11.51
CA PHE A 86 2.14 3.17 11.82
C PHE A 86 1.01 2.56 12.66
N ILE A 87 0.60 3.24 13.73
CA ILE A 87 -0.50 2.79 14.60
C ILE A 87 -1.80 2.70 13.80
N PHE A 88 -2.12 3.73 13.04
CA PHE A 88 -3.33 3.79 12.22
C PHE A 88 -3.35 2.67 11.16
N PHE A 89 -2.22 2.42 10.50
CA PHE A 89 -2.09 1.34 9.53
C PHE A 89 -2.30 -0.05 10.16
N ILE A 90 -1.75 -0.29 11.36
CA ILE A 90 -1.97 -1.55 12.09
C ILE A 90 -3.44 -1.72 12.44
N ILE A 91 -4.11 -0.65 12.89
CA ILE A 91 -5.56 -0.68 13.17
C ILE A 91 -6.34 -0.99 11.90
N GLN A 92 -6.04 -0.33 10.78
CA GLN A 92 -6.69 -0.60 9.49
C GLN A 92 -6.52 -2.05 9.05
N MET A 93 -5.34 -2.64 9.28
CA MET A 93 -5.08 -4.04 8.98
C MET A 93 -5.93 -4.99 9.81
N ILE A 94 -6.09 -4.72 11.12
CA ILE A 94 -6.95 -5.51 12.01
C ILE A 94 -8.42 -5.36 11.62
N VAL A 95 -8.88 -4.13 11.39
CA VAL A 95 -10.26 -3.84 10.99
C VAL A 95 -10.59 -4.49 9.65
N SER A 96 -9.69 -4.41 8.66
CA SER A 96 -9.85 -5.07 7.36
C SER A 96 -9.98 -6.58 7.49
N LYS A 97 -9.21 -7.19 8.39
CA LYS A 97 -9.28 -8.63 8.66
C LYS A 97 -10.62 -9.02 9.30
N ILE A 98 -11.08 -8.28 10.32
CA ILE A 98 -12.37 -8.52 11.01
C ILE A 98 -13.53 -8.29 10.05
N TRP A 99 -13.44 -7.30 9.17
CA TRP A 99 -14.48 -7.06 8.19
C TRP A 99 -14.53 -8.19 7.16
N LEU A 100 -13.37 -8.61 6.63
CA LEU A 100 -13.32 -9.69 5.64
C LEU A 100 -13.70 -11.06 6.18
N SER A 101 -13.69 -11.27 7.50
CA SER A 101 -14.26 -12.48 8.10
C SER A 101 -15.79 -12.49 8.07
N ASN A 102 -16.43 -11.33 7.99
CA ASN A 102 -17.89 -11.19 7.96
C ASN A 102 -18.45 -10.87 6.57
N PHE A 103 -17.68 -10.18 5.71
CA PHE A 103 -18.09 -9.73 4.37
C PHE A 103 -17.02 -10.03 3.33
N HIS A 104 -17.41 -10.49 2.14
CA HIS A 104 -16.45 -10.84 1.08
C HIS A 104 -15.71 -9.64 0.43
N TYR A 105 -16.27 -8.43 0.55
CA TYR A 105 -15.74 -7.22 -0.07
C TYR A 105 -15.86 -6.03 0.88
N GLY A 106 -15.01 -5.02 0.70
CA GLY A 106 -15.20 -3.74 1.36
C GLY A 106 -16.45 -3.00 0.85
N PRO A 107 -17.03 -2.11 1.66
CA PRO A 107 -18.27 -1.40 1.35
C PRO A 107 -18.14 -0.58 0.06
N PHE A 108 -17.02 0.14 -0.12
CA PHE A 108 -16.81 0.96 -1.32
C PHE A 108 -16.43 0.12 -2.53
N GLU A 109 -15.72 -0.99 -2.36
CA GLU A 109 -15.44 -1.94 -3.45
C GLU A 109 -16.73 -2.55 -3.98
N LYS A 110 -17.69 -2.89 -3.10
CA LYS A 110 -19.01 -3.37 -3.50
C LYS A 110 -19.76 -2.31 -4.29
N PHE A 111 -19.74 -1.06 -3.84
CA PHE A 111 -20.35 0.06 -4.55
C PHE A 111 -19.69 0.31 -5.92
N TRP A 112 -18.36 0.29 -5.98
CA TRP A 112 -17.60 0.45 -7.23
C TRP A 112 -17.88 -0.67 -8.24
N ARG A 113 -17.95 -1.92 -7.77
CA ARG A 113 -18.35 -3.05 -8.61
C ARG A 113 -19.77 -2.90 -9.12
N TYR A 114 -20.68 -2.43 -8.27
CA TYR A 114 -22.04 -2.15 -8.70
C TYR A 114 -22.04 -1.12 -9.84
N LEU A 115 -21.33 0.01 -9.70
CA LEU A 115 -21.21 1.02 -10.76
C LEU A 115 -20.55 0.51 -12.04
N THR A 116 -19.51 -0.33 -11.92
CA THR A 116 -18.74 -0.81 -13.09
C THR A 116 -19.49 -1.91 -13.85
N TYR A 117 -20.16 -2.82 -13.14
CA TYR A 117 -20.89 -3.94 -13.72
C TYR A 117 -22.37 -3.65 -13.98
N GLN A 118 -22.84 -2.43 -13.66
CA GLN A 118 -24.21 -1.95 -13.89
C GLN A 118 -24.65 -1.97 -15.36
N GLY A 119 -23.74 -2.23 -16.31
CA GLY A 119 -24.06 -2.42 -17.72
C GLY A 119 -24.22 -3.88 -18.17
N ASN A 120 -24.03 -4.89 -17.31
CA ASN A 120 -24.06 -6.30 -17.77
C ASN A 120 -24.66 -7.31 -16.80
N LEU A 121 -25.60 -6.87 -15.96
CA LEU A 121 -26.50 -7.76 -15.22
C LEU A 121 -27.90 -7.17 -15.33
N TYR A 122 -28.55 -7.44 -16.47
CA TYR A 122 -29.93 -7.89 -16.74
C TYR A 122 -30.23 -7.69 -18.22
#